data_AF-A0A2E8UB02-F1
#
_entry.id   AF-A0A2E8UB02-F1
#
_cell.length_a   1.000
_cell.length_b   1.000
_cell.length_c   1.000
_cell.angle_alpha   90.00
_cell.angle_beta   90.00
_cell.angle_gamma   90.00
#
_symmetry.space_group_name_H-M   'P 1'
#
loop_
_entity.id
_entity.type
_entity.pdbx_description
1 polymer ?
#
loop_
_entity_poly.entity_id
_entity_poly.type
_entity_poly.pdbx_seq_one_letter_code
_entity_poly.pdbx_strand_id
1 'polypeptide(L)'
;MEFESRLIKGRLVERYKRFMADIVLDNNQRITAHCPNTGAMRGLSAPGLEVWVSRAKNKKRKLSYTLELVNDGTGLVGVNTHWANKIVFEAINNNKIDSLRGYEKIKREVFSGKSSRIDILLESPNLQPCFVEVKSVTMCNKKLALFPDSVTARGAKHLRELSNQVKIG
;
A
#
# COMPACT_ATOMS: atom_id res chain seq x y z
N MET A 1 9.67 8.81 3.89
CA MET A 1 8.88 9.56 2.91
C MET A 1 8.06 10.61 3.61
N GLU A 2 7.81 11.73 2.96
CA GLU A 2 6.86 12.75 3.43
C GLU A 2 5.70 12.88 2.43
N PHE A 3 4.51 13.21 2.93
CA PHE A 3 3.40 13.55 2.05
C PHE A 3 3.65 14.93 1.44
N GLU A 4 3.56 15.04 0.11
CA GLU A 4 3.80 16.29 -0.62
C GLU A 4 2.80 17.40 -0.26
N SER A 5 1.63 17.02 0.26
CA SER A 5 0.62 17.94 0.75
C SER A 5 0.20 17.53 2.15
N ARG A 6 -0.04 18.53 3.01
CA ARG A 6 -0.63 18.31 4.33
C ARG A 6 -1.92 17.51 4.19
N LEU A 7 -2.03 16.43 4.96
CA LEU A 7 -3.24 15.64 5.00
C LEU A 7 -4.36 16.40 5.71
N ILE A 8 -5.58 16.23 5.21
CA ILE A 8 -6.78 16.87 5.73
C ILE A 8 -7.54 15.82 6.53
N LYS A 9 -7.86 16.16 7.78
CA LYS A 9 -8.53 15.29 8.73
C LYS A 9 -10.06 15.37 8.59
N GLY A 10 -10.73 14.25 8.87
CA GLY A 10 -12.18 14.16 8.91
C GLY A 10 -12.67 12.85 9.51
N ARG A 11 -13.96 12.57 9.30
CA ARG A 11 -14.64 11.35 9.75
C ARG A 11 -15.27 10.61 8.58
N LEU A 12 -15.02 9.32 8.50
CA LEU A 12 -15.62 8.43 7.51
C LEU A 12 -17.13 8.36 7.74
N VAL A 13 -17.92 8.59 6.70
CA VAL A 13 -19.37 8.35 6.71
C VAL A 13 -19.61 6.92 6.26
N GLU A 14 -19.09 6.55 5.09
CA GLU A 14 -19.17 5.20 4.56
C GLU A 14 -18.10 4.95 3.49
N ARG A 15 -17.76 3.67 3.29
CA ARG A 15 -16.97 3.21 2.15
C ARG A 15 -17.84 2.28 1.31
N TYR A 16 -17.93 2.54 0.01
CA TYR A 16 -18.77 1.78 -0.90
C TYR A 16 -18.11 1.61 -2.27
N LYS A 17 -18.65 0.70 -3.09
CA LYS A 17 -18.13 0.36 -4.43
C LYS A 17 -16.62 0.09 -4.45
N ARG A 18 -16.05 -0.35 -3.32
CA ARG A 18 -14.62 -0.57 -3.01
C ARG A 18 -13.73 0.68 -3.06
N PHE A 19 -13.99 1.61 -3.97
CA PHE A 19 -13.10 2.73 -4.31
C PHE A 19 -13.64 4.10 -3.93
N MET A 20 -14.81 4.17 -3.29
CA MET A 20 -15.43 5.42 -2.84
C MET A 20 -15.48 5.45 -1.31
N ALA A 21 -15.15 6.60 -0.74
CA ALA A 21 -15.29 6.88 0.68
C ALA A 21 -15.89 8.28 0.86
N ASP A 22 -17.08 8.36 1.44
CA ASP A 22 -17.70 9.64 1.79
C ASP A 22 -17.22 10.04 3.19
N ILE A 23 -16.82 11.31 3.32
CA ILE A 23 -16.11 11.82 4.50
C ILE A 23 -16.65 13.22 4.83
N VAL A 24 -16.85 13.48 6.13
CA VAL A 24 -17.05 14.84 6.67
C VAL A 24 -15.71 15.33 7.19
N LEU A 25 -15.14 16.35 6.54
CA LEU A 25 -13.89 16.97 6.98
C LEU A 25 -14.11 17.77 8.28
N ASP A 26 -13.04 18.07 9.02
CA ASP A 26 -13.12 18.83 10.29
C ASP A 26 -13.71 20.24 10.12
N ASN A 27 -13.69 20.80 8.90
CA ASN A 27 -14.35 22.05 8.55
C ASN A 27 -15.85 21.88 8.17
N ASN A 28 -16.46 20.73 8.49
CA ASN A 28 -17.83 20.32 8.15
C ASN A 28 -18.14 20.13 6.66
N GLN A 29 -17.15 20.21 5.77
CA GLN A 29 -17.35 19.94 4.35
C GLN A 29 -17.53 18.44 4.11
N ARG A 30 -18.60 18.07 3.38
CA ARG A 30 -18.78 16.71 2.84
C ARG A 30 -18.01 16.54 1.54
N ILE A 31 -17.24 15.46 1.44
CA ILE A 31 -16.49 15.10 0.25
C ILE A 31 -16.65 13.61 -0.08
N THR A 32 -16.37 13.25 -1.33
CA THR A 32 -16.10 11.86 -1.72
C THR A 32 -14.62 11.74 -2.09
N ALA A 33 -13.93 10.83 -1.41
CA ALA A 33 -12.54 10.49 -1.67
C ALA A 33 -12.42 9.16 -2.42
N HIS A 34 -11.38 9.06 -3.24
CA HIS A 34 -10.95 7.78 -3.78
C HIS A 34 -10.38 6.91 -2.64
N CYS A 35 -10.80 5.66 -2.54
CA CYS A 35 -10.19 4.65 -1.67
C CYS A 35 -9.26 3.75 -2.52
N PRO A 36 -7.93 3.96 -2.47
CA PRO A 36 -6.94 3.18 -3.22
C PRO A 36 -6.60 1.85 -2.51
N ASN A 37 -7.62 1.14 -2.05
CA ASN A 37 -7.50 -0.17 -1.42
C ASN A 37 -8.63 -1.06 -1.94
N THR A 38 -8.28 -2.16 -2.60
CA THR A 38 -9.26 -3.12 -3.14
C THR A 38 -9.70 -4.18 -2.14
N GLY A 39 -8.99 -4.28 -1.00
CA GLY A 39 -9.24 -5.24 0.05
C GLY A 39 -10.54 -4.98 0.81
N ALA A 40 -10.87 -5.90 1.70
CA ALA A 40 -12.03 -5.80 2.56
C ALA A 40 -11.91 -4.63 3.55
N MET A 41 -10.69 -4.23 3.93
CA MET A 41 -10.43 -3.19 4.95
C MET A 41 -11.17 -3.49 6.27
N ARG A 42 -11.14 -4.75 6.69
CA ARG A 42 -11.81 -5.21 7.92
C ARG A 42 -11.31 -4.39 9.12
N GLY A 43 -12.23 -3.79 9.86
CA GLY A 43 -11.93 -2.90 10.98
C GLY A 43 -11.57 -1.46 10.60
N LEU A 44 -11.47 -1.12 9.31
CA LEU A 44 -10.98 0.18 8.83
C LEU A 44 -12.00 0.93 7.96
N SER A 45 -13.26 0.49 7.97
CA SER A 45 -14.32 1.09 7.14
C SER A 45 -15.61 1.36 7.91
N ALA A 46 -15.58 1.31 9.25
CA ALA A 46 -16.74 1.61 10.07
C ALA A 46 -17.07 3.12 10.00
N PRO A 47 -18.34 3.51 9.92
CA PRO A 47 -18.75 4.91 10.05
C PRO A 47 -18.21 5.54 11.35
N GLY A 48 -17.84 6.82 11.28
CA GLY A 48 -17.34 7.61 12.40
C GLY A 48 -15.82 7.54 12.62
N LEU A 49 -15.12 6.58 12.00
CA LEU A 49 -13.67 6.46 12.09
C LEU A 49 -12.98 7.75 11.63
N GLU A 50 -11.93 8.12 12.35
CA GLU A 50 -11.11 9.27 12.02
C GLU A 50 -10.20 8.92 10.84
N VAL A 51 -10.15 9.81 9.85
CA VAL A 51 -9.47 9.57 8.58
C VAL A 51 -8.68 10.78 8.12
N TRP A 52 -7.67 10.52 7.27
CA TRP A 52 -6.88 11.55 6.63
C TRP A 52 -6.89 11.35 5.12
N VAL A 53 -7.12 12.45 4.41
CA VAL A 53 -7.14 12.48 2.96
C VAL A 53 -6.08 13.43 2.41
N SER A 54 -5.50 13.07 1.28
CA SER A 54 -4.71 14.01 0.46
C SER A 54 -5.61 14.65 -0.59
N ARG A 55 -5.26 15.87 -1.01
CA ARG A 55 -5.91 16.54 -2.15
C ARG A 55 -5.11 16.30 -3.42
N ALA A 56 -5.77 15.85 -4.47
CA ALA A 56 -5.15 15.65 -5.76
C ALA A 56 -4.64 16.97 -6.36
N LYS A 57 -3.39 16.96 -6.85
CA LYS A 57 -2.82 18.10 -7.61
C LYS A 57 -3.49 18.29 -8.96
N ASN A 58 -3.86 17.20 -9.62
CA ASN A 58 -4.50 17.24 -10.93
C ASN A 58 -5.98 17.62 -10.83
N LYS A 59 -6.30 18.86 -11.22
CA LYS A 59 -7.67 19.41 -11.24
C LYS A 59 -8.64 18.65 -12.16
N LYS A 60 -8.14 17.85 -13.11
CA LYS A 60 -8.99 17.03 -14.01
C LYS A 60 -9.46 15.72 -13.36
N ARG A 61 -8.98 15.36 -12.17
CA ARG A 61 -9.44 14.13 -11.50
C ARG A 61 -10.90 14.29 -11.07
N LYS A 62 -11.72 13.28 -11.41
CA LYS A 62 -13.13 13.18 -10.99
C LYS A 62 -13.30 13.25 -9.47
N LEU A 63 -12.39 12.62 -8.72
CA LEU A 63 -12.34 12.69 -7.26
C LEU A 63 -11.10 13.49 -6.86
N SER A 64 -11.32 14.62 -6.20
CA SER A 64 -10.26 15.54 -5.78
C SER A 64 -9.52 15.09 -4.53
N TYR A 65 -9.99 14.03 -3.86
CA TYR A 65 -9.41 13.55 -2.61
C TYR A 65 -9.04 12.07 -2.71
N THR A 66 -8.04 11.65 -1.97
CA THR A 66 -7.61 10.24 -1.83
C THR A 66 -7.50 9.91 -0.36
N LEU A 67 -8.12 8.82 0.08
CA LEU A 67 -8.04 8.32 1.45
C LEU A 67 -6.65 7.72 1.68
N GLU A 68 -5.91 8.28 2.64
CA GLU A 68 -4.52 7.90 2.92
C GLU A 68 -4.43 7.04 4.18
N LEU A 69 -5.00 7.54 5.28
CA LEU A 69 -4.89 6.93 6.60
C LEU A 69 -6.28 6.78 7.24
N VAL A 70 -6.44 5.75 8.06
CA VAL A 70 -7.59 5.53 8.96
C VAL A 70 -7.04 5.29 10.36
N ASN A 71 -7.62 5.93 11.37
CA ASN A 71 -7.36 5.60 12.77
C ASN A 71 -8.38 4.56 13.24
N ASP A 72 -7.92 3.39 13.65
CA ASP A 72 -8.77 2.29 14.11
C ASP A 72 -9.09 2.35 15.62
N GLY A 73 -8.69 3.45 16.28
CA GLY A 73 -8.79 3.65 17.72
C GLY A 73 -7.52 3.24 18.48
N THR A 74 -6.64 2.44 17.87
CA THR A 74 -5.36 2.03 18.45
C THR A 74 -4.16 2.71 17.79
N GLY A 75 -4.31 3.17 16.55
CA GLY A 75 -3.29 3.92 15.84
C GLY A 75 -3.66 4.23 14.39
N LEU A 76 -2.73 4.90 13.70
CA LEU A 76 -2.88 5.24 12.29
C LEU A 76 -2.51 4.05 11.41
N VAL A 77 -3.43 3.64 10.54
CA VAL A 77 -3.22 2.61 9.53
C VAL A 77 -3.17 3.25 8.14
N GLY A 78 -2.08 3.02 7.42
CA GLY A 78 -1.92 3.43 6.03
C GLY A 78 -2.76 2.56 5.10
N VAL A 79 -3.92 3.07 4.67
CA VAL A 79 -4.85 2.31 3.84
C VAL A 79 -4.58 2.46 2.35
N ASN A 80 -3.84 3.49 1.94
CA ASN A 80 -3.39 3.63 0.56
C ASN A 80 -2.22 2.69 0.25
N THR A 81 -2.54 1.54 -0.36
CA THR A 81 -1.57 0.48 -0.63
C THR A 81 -0.55 0.85 -1.70
N HIS A 82 -0.76 1.91 -2.48
CA HIS A 82 0.23 2.38 -3.45
C HIS A 82 1.52 2.91 -2.79
N TRP A 83 1.46 3.28 -1.51
CA TRP A 83 2.65 3.74 -0.79
C TRP A 83 3.58 2.60 -0.39
N ALA A 84 3.09 1.38 -0.20
CA ALA A 84 3.90 0.28 0.32
C ALA A 84 5.18 0.05 -0.51
N ASN A 85 5.04 -0.05 -1.83
CA ASN A 85 6.19 -0.22 -2.73
C ASN A 85 7.17 0.96 -2.65
N LYS A 86 6.67 2.20 -2.52
CA LYS A 86 7.51 3.40 -2.39
C LYS A 86 8.25 3.43 -1.05
N ILE A 87 7.57 3.09 0.05
CA ILE A 87 8.15 3.03 1.40
C ILE A 87 9.25 1.97 1.45
N VAL A 88 8.97 0.76 0.95
CA VAL A 88 9.96 -0.33 0.92
C VAL A 88 11.14 0.04 0.04
N PHE A 89 10.90 0.59 -1.15
CA PHE A 89 11.98 1.05 -2.03
C PHE A 89 12.86 2.11 -1.35
N GLU A 90 12.26 3.11 -0.72
CA GLU A 90 13.00 4.14 0.02
C GLU A 90 13.77 3.53 1.21
N ALA A 91 13.18 2.58 1.93
CA ALA A 91 13.83 1.89 3.04
C ALA A 91 15.05 1.06 2.59
N ILE A 92 14.96 0.35 1.46
CA ILE A 92 16.10 -0.38 0.88
C ILE A 92 17.19 0.60 0.47
N ASN A 93 16.83 1.66 -0.28
CA ASN A 93 17.79 2.67 -0.75
C ASN A 93 18.53 3.38 0.41
N ASN A 94 17.86 3.53 1.56
CA ASN A 94 18.42 4.12 2.77
C ASN A 94 19.00 3.08 3.76
N ASN A 95 19.23 1.84 3.31
CA ASN A 95 19.79 0.74 4.10
C ASN A 95 19.04 0.46 5.41
N LYS A 96 17.72 0.69 5.47
CA LYS A 96 16.88 0.46 6.66
C LYS A 96 16.40 -0.98 6.81
N ILE A 97 16.62 -1.83 5.80
CA ILE A 97 16.27 -3.26 5.83
C ILE A 97 17.56 -4.07 5.70
N ASP A 98 18.05 -4.60 6.81
CA ASP A 98 19.39 -5.19 6.92
C ASP A 98 19.61 -6.35 5.94
N SER A 99 18.60 -7.20 5.75
CA SER A 99 18.65 -8.34 4.83
C SER A 99 18.71 -7.98 3.35
N LEU A 100 18.51 -6.69 2.99
CA LEU A 100 18.47 -6.21 1.61
C LEU A 100 19.58 -5.18 1.30
N ARG A 101 20.60 -5.08 2.17
CA ARG A 101 21.76 -4.20 1.97
C ARG A 101 22.77 -4.83 0.99
N GLY A 102 23.68 -3.99 0.46
CA GLY A 102 24.82 -4.43 -0.36
C GLY A 102 24.56 -4.51 -1.86
N TYR A 103 23.33 -4.26 -2.31
CA TYR A 103 22.98 -4.19 -3.72
C TYR A 103 23.25 -2.79 -4.31
N GLU A 104 23.82 -2.74 -5.51
CA GLU A 104 24.18 -1.49 -6.19
C GLU A 104 23.05 -0.94 -7.05
N LYS A 105 22.20 -1.82 -7.59
CA LYS A 105 21.10 -1.47 -8.48
C LYS A 105 19.78 -1.91 -7.87
N ILE A 106 18.82 -0.99 -7.82
CA ILE A 106 17.46 -1.22 -7.35
C ILE A 106 16.50 -0.85 -8.48
N LYS A 107 15.84 -1.83 -9.08
CA LYS A 107 14.85 -1.64 -10.15
C LYS A 107 13.45 -1.90 -9.61
N ARG A 108 12.45 -1.17 -10.10
CA ARG A 108 11.04 -1.32 -9.72
C ARG A 108 10.23 -1.86 -10.89
N GLU A 109 9.15 -2.58 -10.59
CA GLU A 109 8.17 -3.06 -11.57
C GLU A 109 8.79 -3.87 -12.73
N VAL A 110 9.72 -4.76 -12.40
CA VAL A 110 10.49 -5.55 -13.39
C VAL A 110 9.69 -6.76 -13.84
N PHE A 111 9.69 -7.07 -15.13
CA PHE A 111 9.04 -8.28 -15.64
C PHE A 111 9.73 -9.54 -15.09
N SER A 112 8.96 -10.43 -14.47
CA SER A 112 9.44 -11.68 -13.90
C SER A 112 8.58 -12.84 -14.40
N GLY A 113 9.00 -13.50 -15.48
CA GLY A 113 8.25 -14.60 -16.10
C GLY A 113 7.24 -14.15 -17.16
N LYS A 114 6.16 -14.92 -17.37
CA LYS A 114 5.29 -14.81 -18.56
C LYS A 114 4.28 -13.66 -18.53
N SER A 115 3.83 -13.20 -17.36
CA SER A 115 2.71 -12.24 -17.27
C SER A 115 2.62 -11.47 -15.95
N SER A 116 3.72 -11.36 -15.21
CA SER A 116 3.75 -10.61 -13.95
C SER A 116 4.99 -9.74 -13.86
N ARG A 117 4.90 -8.77 -12.96
CA ARG A 117 6.01 -7.92 -12.57
C ARG A 117 6.29 -8.17 -11.10
N ILE A 118 7.58 -8.25 -10.77
CA ILE A 118 8.06 -8.17 -9.40
C ILE A 118 8.11 -6.70 -8.98
N ASP A 119 7.76 -6.42 -7.73
CA ASP A 119 7.74 -5.03 -7.23
C ASP A 119 9.13 -4.41 -7.28
N ILE A 120 10.15 -5.13 -6.80
CA ILE A 120 11.54 -4.67 -6.73
C ILE A 120 12.51 -5.80 -7.12
N LEU A 121 13.53 -5.48 -7.92
CA LEU A 121 14.67 -6.34 -8.22
C LEU A 121 15.96 -5.66 -7.77
N LEU A 122 16.75 -6.36 -6.96
CA LEU A 122 18.05 -5.91 -6.49
C LEU A 122 19.17 -6.66 -7.21
N GLU A 123 20.19 -5.94 -7.69
CA GLU A 123 21.33 -6.52 -8.43
C GLU A 123 22.66 -5.89 -7.98
N SER A 124 23.70 -6.71 -7.91
CA SER A 124 25.11 -6.30 -7.77
C SER A 124 25.98 -7.37 -8.43
N PRO A 125 27.16 -7.02 -9.00
CA PRO A 125 28.03 -8.00 -9.66
C PRO A 125 28.44 -9.20 -8.78
N ASN A 126 28.51 -9.01 -7.47
CA ASN A 126 29.02 -10.02 -6.52
C ASN A 126 27.92 -10.71 -5.70
N LEU A 127 26.64 -10.46 -6.01
CA LEU A 127 25.49 -11.00 -5.28
C LEU A 127 24.50 -11.64 -6.25
N GLN A 128 23.81 -12.69 -5.81
CA GLN A 128 22.67 -13.21 -6.56
C GLN A 128 21.55 -12.15 -6.62
N PRO A 129 20.85 -12.02 -7.76
CA PRO A 129 19.71 -11.12 -7.87
C PRO A 129 18.66 -11.42 -6.80
N CYS A 130 18.13 -10.38 -6.13
CA CYS A 130 17.09 -10.54 -5.12
C CYS A 130 15.76 -9.99 -5.64
N PHE A 131 14.79 -10.88 -5.77
CA PHE A 131 13.41 -10.55 -6.15
C PHE A 131 12.60 -10.27 -4.89
N VAL A 132 12.05 -9.05 -4.79
CA VAL A 132 11.32 -8.59 -3.62
C VAL A 132 9.89 -8.26 -4.02
N GLU A 133 8.93 -9.00 -3.45
CA GLU A 133 7.50 -8.74 -3.54
C GLU A 133 7.04 -8.07 -2.24
N VAL A 134 6.30 -6.98 -2.37
CA VAL A 134 5.80 -6.18 -1.26
C VAL A 134 4.32 -6.45 -1.04
N LYS A 135 3.94 -6.82 0.20
CA LYS A 135 2.54 -7.01 0.60
C LYS A 135 2.14 -5.97 1.64
N SER A 136 1.04 -5.26 1.38
CA SER A 136 0.42 -4.38 2.36
C SER A 136 -0.40 -5.19 3.36
N VAL A 137 -0.14 -5.00 4.65
CA VAL A 137 -0.86 -5.69 5.74
C VAL A 137 -1.59 -4.64 6.55
N THR A 138 -2.93 -4.69 6.53
CA THR A 138 -3.80 -3.73 7.25
C THR A 138 -4.81 -4.41 8.17
N MET A 139 -5.03 -5.73 8.02
CA MET A 139 -5.89 -6.48 8.91
C MET A 139 -5.14 -6.82 10.20
N CYS A 140 -5.69 -6.41 11.33
CA CYS A 140 -5.19 -6.78 12.65
C CYS A 140 -6.19 -7.72 13.33
N ASN A 141 -5.69 -8.77 13.98
CA ASN A 141 -6.45 -9.58 14.93
C ASN A 141 -5.67 -9.62 16.25
N LYS A 142 -6.17 -8.89 17.24
CA LYS A 142 -5.50 -8.67 18.53
C LYS A 142 -4.12 -8.02 18.33
N LYS A 143 -3.04 -8.81 18.41
CA LYS A 143 -1.65 -8.36 18.23
C LYS A 143 -1.00 -8.91 16.95
N LEU A 144 -1.78 -9.56 16.08
CA LEU A 144 -1.29 -10.19 14.86
C LEU A 144 -1.72 -9.40 13.64
N ALA A 145 -0.75 -9.01 12.81
CA ALA A 145 -0.99 -8.48 11.49
C ALA A 145 -1.18 -9.65 10.51
N LEU A 146 -2.27 -9.64 9.73
CA LEU A 146 -2.68 -10.77 8.91
C LEU A 146 -2.80 -10.39 7.44
N PHE A 147 -2.30 -11.26 6.57
CA PHE A 147 -2.45 -11.17 5.12
C PHE A 147 -2.76 -12.55 4.54
N PRO A 148 -3.70 -12.67 3.58
CA PRO A 148 -4.55 -11.60 3.04
C PRO A 148 -5.81 -11.35 3.90
N ASP A 149 -6.50 -10.24 3.69
CA ASP A 149 -7.78 -9.95 4.35
C ASP A 149 -9.01 -10.60 3.66
N SER A 150 -8.78 -11.20 2.48
CA SER A 150 -9.75 -11.89 1.63
C SER A 150 -9.02 -12.82 0.65
N VAL A 151 -9.71 -13.83 0.11
CA VAL A 151 -9.09 -14.80 -0.81
C VAL A 151 -8.53 -14.08 -2.04
N THR A 152 -7.25 -14.32 -2.36
CA THR A 152 -6.56 -13.65 -3.48
C THR A 152 -5.81 -14.64 -4.39
N ALA A 153 -6.45 -14.99 -5.51
CA ALA A 153 -5.81 -15.80 -6.56
C ALA A 153 -4.58 -15.11 -7.17
N ARG A 154 -4.61 -13.77 -7.25
CA ARG A 154 -3.48 -12.96 -7.71
C ARG A 154 -2.29 -13.05 -6.76
N GLY A 155 -2.52 -12.91 -5.45
CA GLY A 155 -1.46 -13.05 -4.46
C GLY A 155 -0.81 -14.43 -4.50
N ALA A 156 -1.61 -15.49 -4.60
CA ALA A 156 -1.12 -16.86 -4.73
C ALA A 156 -0.31 -17.08 -6.03
N LYS A 157 -0.70 -16.44 -7.14
CA LYS A 157 0.09 -16.46 -8.39
C LYS A 157 1.47 -15.86 -8.19
N HIS A 158 1.57 -14.68 -7.56
CA HIS A 158 2.85 -14.01 -7.33
C HIS A 158 3.78 -14.85 -6.43
N LEU A 159 3.24 -15.51 -5.39
CA LEU A 159 4.04 -16.39 -4.53
C LEU A 159 4.61 -17.59 -5.30
N ARG A 160 3.82 -18.20 -6.19
CA ARG A 160 4.32 -19.28 -7.06
C ARG A 160 5.44 -18.80 -8.00
N GLU A 161 5.33 -17.58 -8.51
CA GLU A 161 6.35 -16.99 -9.37
C GLU A 161 7.65 -16.75 -8.61
N LEU A 162 7.59 -16.25 -7.36
CA LEU A 162 8.76 -16.18 -6.48
C LEU A 162 9.38 -17.56 -6.22
N SER A 163 8.57 -18.57 -5.91
CA SER A 163 9.09 -19.94 -5.74
C SER A 163 9.76 -20.47 -7.00
N ASN A 164 9.32 -20.06 -8.19
CA ASN A 164 9.96 -20.43 -9.44
C ASN A 164 11.30 -19.71 -9.65
N GLN A 165 11.43 -18.43 -9.25
CA GLN A 165 12.72 -17.73 -9.29
C GLN A 165 13.75 -18.44 -8.41
N VAL A 166 13.38 -18.81 -7.18
CA VAL A 166 14.27 -19.57 -6.28
C VAL A 166 14.74 -20.89 -6.90
N LYS A 167 13.90 -21.56 -7.69
CA LYS A 167 14.28 -22.82 -8.37
C LYS A 167 15.24 -22.60 -9.55
N ILE A 168 15.23 -21.42 -10.17
CA ILE A 168 16.10 -21.07 -11.29
C ILE A 168 17.50 -20.68 -10.79
N GLY A 169 17.59 -20.16 -9.55
CA GLY A 169 18.81 -19.63 -8.95
C GLY A 169 19.01 -18.14 -9.23
#